data_AF-A0A849TK36-F1
#
_entry.id   AF-A0A849TK36-F1
#
_cell.length_a   1.000
_cell.length_b   1.000
_cell.length_c   1.000
_cell.angle_alpha   90.00
_cell.angle_beta   90.00
_cell.angle_gamma   90.00
#
_symmetry.space_group_name_H-M   'P 1'
#
loop_
_entity.id
_entity.type
_entity.pdbx_description
1 polymer ?
#
loop_
_entity_poly.entity_id
_entity_poly.type
_entity_poly.pdbx_seq_one_letter_code
_entity_poly.pdbx_strand_id
1 'polypeptide(L)' 'MSDNVIILPVRTKLDIDPQRVIRAALDAELTEVVIVGFKSDGSEYFASSLADGGDVLWHLERAKMKLLSIPDRDT' A
#
# COMPACT_ATOMS: atom_id res chain seq x y z
N MET A 1 -15.93 -13.50 -17.95
CA MET A 1 -15.24 -14.65 -17.33
C MET A 1 -14.67 -14.16 -16.02
N SER A 2 -15.18 -14.66 -14.91
CA SER A 2 -14.73 -14.30 -13.56
C SER A 2 -13.61 -15.25 -13.16
N ASP A 3 -12.37 -14.80 -13.35
CA ASP A 3 -11.20 -15.53 -12.87
C ASP A 3 -11.26 -15.59 -11.34
N ASN A 4 -11.25 -16.81 -10.80
CA ASN A 4 -11.36 -17.07 -9.37
C ASN A 4 -9.98 -16.83 -8.72
N VAL A 5 -9.55 -15.56 -8.72
CA VAL A 5 -8.22 -15.16 -8.21
C VAL A 5 -8.27 -15.07 -6.69
N ILE A 6 -7.70 -16.06 -6.02
CA ILE A 6 -7.50 -16.06 -4.57
C ILE A 6 -6.24 -15.24 -4.26
N ILE A 7 -6.37 -14.20 -3.42
CA ILE A 7 -5.21 -13.46 -2.91
C ILE A 7 -4.52 -14.33 -1.87
N LEU A 8 -3.35 -14.87 -2.20
CA LEU A 8 -2.54 -15.61 -1.23
C LEU A 8 -1.94 -14.61 -0.23
N PRO A 9 -2.19 -14.76 1.09
CA PRO A 9 -1.61 -13.89 2.12
C PRO A 9 -0.16 -14.30 2.42
N VAL A 10 0.66 -14.47 1.37
CA VAL A 10 2.04 -14.96 1.45
C VAL A 10 3.01 -13.89 0.94
N ARG A 11 4.23 -13.90 1.47
CA ARG A 11 5.32 -13.06 0.93
C ARG A 11 5.72 -13.60 -0.43
N THR A 12 5.66 -12.75 -1.44
CA THR A 12 6.09 -13.05 -2.81
C THR A 12 7.19 -12.08 -3.22
N LYS A 13 8.10 -12.54 -4.09
CA LYS A 13 9.12 -11.69 -4.74
C LYS A 13 8.57 -10.99 -5.99
N LEU A 14 7.35 -11.32 -6.39
CA LEU A 14 6.67 -10.73 -7.54
C LEU A 14 5.85 -9.52 -7.13
N ASP A 15 6.00 -8.43 -7.87
CA ASP A 15 5.18 -7.24 -7.68
C ASP A 15 3.69 -7.53 -7.92
N ILE A 16 2.84 -6.90 -7.11
CA ILE A 16 1.39 -6.98 -7.26
C ILE A 16 0.96 -5.80 -8.15
N ASP A 17 0.07 -6.08 -9.10
CA ASP A 17 -0.55 -5.02 -9.91
C ASP A 17 -1.13 -3.91 -9.02
N PRO A 18 -0.76 -2.62 -9.22
CA PRO A 18 -1.22 -1.52 -8.36
C PRO A 18 -2.74 -1.39 -8.27
N GLN A 19 -3.49 -1.73 -9.31
CA GLN A 19 -4.96 -1.68 -9.27
C GLN A 19 -5.53 -2.69 -8.27
N ARG A 20 -4.88 -3.87 -8.12
CA ARG A 20 -5.31 -4.86 -7.14
C ARG A 20 -5.09 -4.37 -5.72
N VAL A 21 -3.96 -3.69 -5.47
CA VAL A 21 -3.68 -3.08 -4.15
C VAL A 21 -4.71 -2.02 -3.81
N ILE A 22 -5.04 -1.14 -4.76
CA ILE A 22 -6.04 -0.08 -4.57
C ILE A 22 -7.44 -0.66 -4.31
N ARG A 23 -7.87 -1.67 -5.09
CA ARG A 23 -9.17 -2.32 -4.88
C ARG A 23 -9.27 -2.97 -3.50
N ALA A 24 -8.23 -3.66 -3.06
CA ALA A 24 -8.19 -4.24 -1.72
C ALA A 24 -8.29 -3.16 -0.62
N ALA A 25 -7.73 -1.97 -0.83
CA ALA A 25 -7.86 -0.87 0.11
C ALA A 25 -9.30 -0.31 0.19
N LEU A 26 -10.03 -0.29 -0.93
CA LEU A 26 -11.45 0.12 -0.96
C LEU A 26 -12.33 -0.84 -0.16
N ASP A 27 -12.03 -2.14 -0.20
CA ASP A 27 -12.76 -3.17 0.54
C ASP A 27 -12.38 -3.25 2.03
N ALA A 28 -11.33 -2.53 2.46
CA ALA A 28 -10.77 -2.63 3.81
C ALA A 28 -11.33 -1.63 4.84
N GLU A 29 -12.42 -0.93 4.50
CA GLU A 29 -13.12 0.03 5.38
C GLU A 29 -12.17 1.04 6.06
N LEU A 30 -11.17 1.53 5.32
CA LEU A 30 -10.17 2.46 5.84
C LEU A 30 -10.80 3.82 6.18
N THR A 31 -10.49 4.34 7.37
CA THR A 31 -10.91 5.69 7.80
C THR A 31 -9.95 6.78 7.35
N GLU A 32 -8.68 6.43 7.14
CA GLU A 32 -7.60 7.35 6.76
C GLU A 32 -6.68 6.66 5.75
N VAL A 33 -6.26 7.40 4.72
CA VAL A 33 -5.37 6.86 3.69
C VAL A 33 -4.33 7.89 3.25
N VAL A 34 -3.10 7.41 3.08
CA VAL A 34 -2.01 8.11 2.39
C VAL A 34 -1.56 7.20 1.24
N ILE A 35 -1.59 7.73 0.02
CA ILE A 35 -1.20 7.01 -1.19
C ILE A 35 0.10 7.61 -1.71
N VAL A 36 1.10 6.75 -1.87
CA VAL A 36 2.38 7.08 -2.50
C VAL A 36 2.61 6.07 -3.62
N GLY A 37 2.94 6.53 -4.81
CA GLY A 37 3.19 5.66 -5.95
C GLY A 37 3.77 6.40 -7.15
N PHE A 38 3.76 5.75 -8.30
CA PHE A 38 4.24 6.30 -9.56
C PHE A 38 3.14 6.23 -10.62
N LYS A 39 3.08 7.24 -11.49
CA LYS A 39 2.23 7.23 -12.67
C LYS A 39 2.91 6.45 -13.80
N SER A 40 2.16 6.19 -14.87
CA SER A 40 2.67 5.49 -16.05
C SER A 40 3.82 6.21 -16.75
N ASP A 41 3.97 7.52 -16.54
CA ASP A 41 5.08 8.33 -17.07
C ASP A 41 6.31 8.36 -16.15
N GLY A 42 6.28 7.63 -15.03
CA GLY A 42 7.36 7.58 -14.05
C GLY A 42 7.37 8.74 -13.05
N SER A 43 6.46 9.72 -13.17
CA SER A 43 6.32 10.78 -12.17
C SER A 43 5.70 10.26 -10.88
N GLU A 44 6.08 10.87 -9.76
CA GLU A 44 5.53 10.54 -8.45
C GLU A 44 4.05 10.94 -8.35
N TYR A 45 3.29 10.12 -7.63
CA TYR A 45 1.93 10.40 -7.22
C TYR A 45 1.86 10.40 -5.68
N PHE A 46 1.27 11.46 -5.14
CA PHE A 46 1.05 11.62 -3.71
C PHE A 46 -0.37 12.16 -3.47
N ALA A 47 -1.12 11.51 -2.59
CA ALA A 47 -2.43 11.95 -2.16
C ALA A 47 -2.72 11.50 -0.73
N SER A 48 -3.54 12.25 -0.01
CA SER A 48 -3.97 11.94 1.36
C SER A 48 -5.43 12.31 1.57
N SER A 49 -6.14 11.56 2.41
CA SER A 49 -7.47 11.94 2.93
C SER A 49 -7.41 12.85 4.15
N LEU A 50 -6.23 13.07 4.72
CA LEU A 50 -6.00 13.90 5.90
C LEU A 50 -5.68 15.34 5.47
N ALA A 51 -6.24 16.31 6.18
CA ALA A 51 -5.99 17.74 5.92
C ALA A 51 -4.69 18.24 6.58
N ASP A 52 -4.28 17.65 7.70
CA ASP A 52 -3.09 18.04 8.44
C ASP A 52 -1.84 17.30 7.93
N GLY A 53 -0.81 18.05 7.56
CA GLY A 53 0.44 17.48 7.03
C GLY A 53 1.27 16.72 8.08
N GLY A 54 1.13 17.08 9.36
CA GLY A 54 1.77 16.38 10.48
C GLY A 54 1.19 14.98 10.67
N ASP A 55 -0.13 14.84 10.61
CA ASP A 55 -0.81 13.54 10.67
C ASP A 55 -0.41 12.65 9.47
N VAL A 56 -0.32 13.24 8.28
CA VAL A 56 0.16 12.53 7.08
C VAL A 56 1.58 12.02 7.25
N LEU A 57 2.49 12.87 7.72
CA LEU A 57 3.88 12.49 7.98
C LEU A 57 3.95 11.36 9.02
N TRP A 58 3.18 11.48 10.10
CA TRP A 58 3.14 10.45 11.14
C TRP A 58 2.64 9.10 10.62
N HIS A 59 1.62 9.10 9.75
CA HIS A 59 1.14 7.89 9.10
C HIS A 59 2.25 7.21 8.29
N LEU A 60 3.01 7.99 7.51
CA LEU A 60 4.14 7.48 6.72
C LEU A 60 5.24 6.86 7.60
N GLU A 61 5.63 7.53 8.68
CA GLU A 61 6.67 7.01 9.59
C GLU A 61 6.23 5.72 10.28
N ARG A 62 4.95 5.61 10.68
CA ARG A 62 4.40 4.37 11.25
C ARG A 62 4.37 3.24 10.22
N ALA A 63 4.01 3.53 8.97
CA ALA A 63 4.00 2.54 7.89
C ALA A 63 5.42 2.03 7.60
N LYS A 64 6.39 2.93 7.52
CA LYS A 64 7.82 2.59 7.38
C LYS A 64 8.32 1.76 8.56
N MET A 65 7.99 2.15 9.79
CA MET A 65 8.37 1.36 10.98
C MET A 65 7.79 -0.06 10.92
N LYS A 66 6.53 -0.21 10.50
CA LYS A 66 5.89 -1.53 10.31
C LYS A 66 6.63 -2.36 9.24
N LEU A 67 7.06 -1.72 8.16
CA LEU A 67 7.85 -2.38 7.11
C LEU A 67 9.20 -2.86 7.63
N LEU A 68 9.93 -2.01 8.36
CA LEU A 68 11.26 -2.33 8.90
C LEU A 68 11.24 -3.30 10.07
N SER A 69 10.11 -3.39 10.80
CA SER A 69 9.94 -4.31 11.93
C SER A 69 9.66 -5.75 11.48
N ILE A 70 9.46 -5.96 10.18
CA ILE A 70 9.35 -7.30 9.63
C ILE A 70 10.74 -7.95 9.72
N PRO A 71 10.88 -9.09 10.42
CA PRO A 71 12.13 -9.84 10.42
C PRO A 71 12.48 -10.30 9.01
N ASP A 72 13.75 -10.16 8.63
CA ASP A 72 14.30 -10.89 7.49
C ASP A 72 14.17 -12.38 7.79
N ARG A 73 13.36 -13.08 6.98
CA ARG A 73 13.44 -14.54 6.93
C ARG A 73 14.53 -14.85 5.92
N ASP A 74 15.68 -15.30 6.41
CA ASP A 74 16.66 -16.02 5.61
C ASP A 74 15.95 -17.22 4.97
N THR A 75 15.60 -17.11 3.69
CA THR A 75 15.18 -18.21 2.83
C THR A 75 16.04 -18.23 1.59
#